data_AF-R7VBG3-F1
#
_entry.id   AF-R7VBG3-F1
#
_cell.length_a   1.000
_cell.length_b   1.000
_cell.length_c   1.000
_cell.angle_alpha   90.00
_cell.angle_beta   90.00
_cell.angle_gamma   90.00
#
_symmetry.space_group_name_H-M   'P 1'
#
loop_
_entity.id
_entity.type
_entity.pdbx_description
1 polymer ?
#
loop_
_entity_poly.entity_id
_entity_poly.type
_entity_poly.pdbx_seq_one_letter_code
_entity_poly.pdbx_strand_id
1 'polypeptide(L)'
;MARKYFGTDGIRGKVGDFPITPDFVLKLGWAAGRVLAEEGEGKVIIGKDTRISGYMFESALEAGLSAAGIDVVLTGPMPTPAIAYLTRTFNGQAGIVISASHNPFYDNGIKFFAGDGTKLSDEVELKIEALLGSEIDVVDSQSLGKVTRMDDAAGRYIEYCKGSTSQQLDLRGMKIVIDAGHGATYQVGPAVFRELGADVIAMGTSPDGVNINEGAGSTKPEGMAARVKETGADLGIAFDGDGDRVIMVDDKGEIVDGDQLLFIIAMDRHARGILKGGVVGTLMTNLGMEKALEVAGIPFARANVGDRYVNELLVANDWQLGGESSGHIICRDASTTGDGIVAALKVLKAMQTSGRSLSELVGAITLYPQIMINVRVQNKRDTDTIPGIVEAVRKAEEDMAGKGRVLLR
;
A
#
# COMPACT_ATOMS: atom_id res chain seq x y z
N MET A 1 -7.05 26.55 -2.46
CA MET A 1 -7.04 26.52 -0.97
C MET A 1 -6.37 25.22 -0.54
N ALA A 2 -5.77 25.16 0.66
CA ALA A 2 -5.20 23.91 1.19
C ALA A 2 -6.33 22.95 1.62
N ARG A 3 -6.14 21.65 1.42
CA ARG A 3 -7.07 20.59 1.83
C ARG A 3 -7.26 20.59 3.36
N LYS A 4 -8.49 20.39 3.82
CA LYS A 4 -8.84 20.42 5.25
C LYS A 4 -8.94 19.02 5.87
N TYR A 5 -9.41 18.04 5.11
CA TYR A 5 -9.70 16.68 5.59
C TYR A 5 -8.84 15.63 4.88
N PHE A 6 -8.64 15.75 3.57
CA PHE A 6 -7.80 14.83 2.82
C PHE A 6 -6.32 14.99 3.19
N GLY A 7 -5.72 13.91 3.69
CA GLY A 7 -4.30 13.82 3.98
C GLY A 7 -3.48 13.36 2.77
N THR A 8 -2.32 12.75 3.04
CA THR A 8 -1.46 12.17 2.00
C THR A 8 -2.05 10.90 1.39
N ASP A 9 -2.86 10.16 2.15
CA ASP A 9 -3.50 8.92 1.71
C ASP A 9 -4.90 8.76 2.32
N GLY A 10 -5.82 9.61 1.83
CA GLY A 10 -7.21 9.65 2.26
C GLY A 10 -7.44 10.39 3.58
N ILE A 11 -8.61 10.15 4.18
CA ILE A 11 -9.03 10.71 5.47
C ILE A 11 -8.84 9.62 6.53
N ARG A 12 -8.08 9.88 7.59
CA ARG A 12 -7.76 8.87 8.62
C ARG A 12 -7.83 9.45 10.03
N GLY A 13 -8.12 8.60 11.01
CA GLY A 13 -8.17 8.98 12.42
C GLY A 13 -8.79 7.90 13.29
N LYS A 14 -8.93 8.21 14.58
CA LYS A 14 -9.55 7.33 15.56
C LYS A 14 -11.07 7.30 15.37
N VAL A 15 -11.65 6.11 15.37
CA VAL A 15 -13.10 5.93 15.22
C VAL A 15 -13.84 6.61 16.37
N GLY A 16 -14.83 7.44 16.02
CA GLY A 16 -15.63 8.22 16.96
C GLY A 16 -15.11 9.64 17.18
N ASP A 17 -13.85 9.92 16.82
CA ASP A 17 -13.30 11.28 16.81
C ASP A 17 -13.47 11.88 15.42
N PHE A 18 -13.90 13.13 15.34
CA PHE A 18 -14.06 13.82 14.06
C PHE A 18 -12.71 13.93 13.32
N PRO A 19 -12.63 13.63 12.00
CA PRO A 19 -13.74 13.37 11.06
C PRO A 19 -14.12 11.88 10.87
N ILE A 20 -13.63 10.94 11.67
CA ILE A 20 -13.94 9.50 11.52
C ILE A 20 -15.20 9.13 12.34
N THR A 21 -16.33 9.73 11.95
CA THR A 21 -17.65 9.52 12.56
C THR A 21 -18.69 9.08 11.51
N PRO A 22 -19.75 8.33 11.89
CA PRO A 22 -20.71 7.80 10.92
C PRO A 22 -21.44 8.87 10.12
N ASP A 23 -21.81 9.98 10.76
CA ASP A 23 -22.48 11.12 10.15
C ASP A 23 -21.57 11.84 9.14
N PHE A 24 -20.29 12.03 9.47
CA PHE A 24 -19.31 12.59 8.54
C PHE A 24 -19.13 11.67 7.33
N VAL A 25 -18.98 10.35 7.54
CA VAL A 25 -18.75 9.40 6.45
C VAL A 25 -19.97 9.28 5.53
N LEU A 26 -21.19 9.36 6.08
CA LEU A 26 -22.41 9.47 5.28
C LEU A 26 -22.38 10.74 4.43
N LYS A 27 -22.04 11.89 5.03
CA LYS A 27 -21.91 13.16 4.32
C LYS A 27 -20.83 13.13 3.24
N LEU A 28 -19.71 12.47 3.52
CA LEU A 28 -18.62 12.25 2.58
C LEU A 28 -19.06 11.38 1.40
N GLY A 29 -19.77 10.28 1.65
CA GLY A 29 -20.33 9.43 0.60
C GLY A 29 -21.27 10.21 -0.32
N TRP A 30 -22.16 11.02 0.26
CA TRP A 30 -23.04 11.90 -0.52
C TRP A 30 -22.25 12.94 -1.32
N ALA A 31 -21.31 13.65 -0.70
CA ALA A 31 -20.50 14.67 -1.36
C ALA A 31 -19.68 14.09 -2.52
N ALA A 32 -19.03 12.95 -2.31
CA ALA A 32 -18.32 12.22 -3.35
C ALA A 32 -19.27 11.81 -4.47
N GLY A 33 -20.44 11.26 -4.14
CA GLY A 33 -21.43 10.86 -5.13
C GLY A 33 -21.94 12.01 -5.98
N ARG A 34 -22.15 13.19 -5.39
CA ARG A 34 -22.56 14.40 -6.13
C ARG A 34 -21.50 14.85 -7.13
N VAL A 35 -20.21 14.84 -6.73
CA VAL A 35 -19.11 15.18 -7.64
C VAL A 35 -19.01 14.17 -8.78
N LEU A 36 -19.11 12.87 -8.48
CA LEU A 36 -19.03 11.82 -9.50
C LEU A 36 -20.23 11.84 -10.45
N ALA A 37 -21.43 12.19 -9.98
CA ALA A 37 -22.62 12.28 -10.80
C ALA A 37 -22.53 13.41 -11.86
N GLU A 38 -21.73 14.45 -11.63
CA GLU A 38 -21.45 15.49 -12.64
C GLU A 38 -20.65 14.93 -13.83
N GLU A 39 -19.91 13.84 -13.63
CA GLU A 39 -19.13 13.16 -14.68
C GLU A 39 -19.96 12.13 -15.46
N GLY A 40 -21.20 11.88 -15.06
CA GLY A 40 -22.17 11.02 -15.72
C GLY A 40 -22.69 9.87 -14.85
N GLU A 41 -23.44 8.95 -15.46
CA GLU A 41 -23.90 7.73 -14.79
C GLU A 41 -22.74 6.76 -14.56
N GLY A 42 -22.73 6.13 -13.39
CA GLY A 42 -21.80 5.04 -13.12
C GLY A 42 -21.92 4.51 -11.70
N LYS A 43 -20.91 3.73 -11.32
CA LYS A 43 -20.90 2.96 -10.08
C LYS A 43 -19.60 3.12 -9.32
N VAL A 44 -19.69 3.02 -8.00
CA VAL A 44 -18.56 3.06 -7.08
C VAL A 44 -18.33 1.67 -6.49
N ILE A 45 -17.09 1.21 -6.53
CA ILE A 45 -16.71 -0.07 -5.91
C ILE A 45 -16.19 0.21 -4.51
N ILE A 46 -16.77 -0.43 -3.50
CA ILE A 46 -16.35 -0.27 -2.10
C ILE A 46 -15.77 -1.59 -1.58
N GLY A 47 -14.55 -1.49 -1.05
CA GLY A 47 -13.92 -2.53 -0.25
C GLY A 47 -13.51 -2.02 1.12
N LYS A 48 -13.12 -2.94 1.98
CA LYS A 48 -12.69 -2.64 3.35
C LYS A 48 -11.63 -3.62 3.83
N ASP A 49 -10.94 -3.25 4.90
CA ASP A 49 -10.20 -4.22 5.70
C ASP A 49 -11.13 -4.93 6.70
N THR A 50 -10.53 -5.62 7.67
CA THR A 50 -11.23 -6.48 8.63
C THR A 50 -11.67 -5.75 9.90
N ARG A 51 -11.46 -4.43 10.02
CA ARG A 51 -11.85 -3.67 11.21
C ARG A 51 -13.35 -3.74 11.44
N ILE A 52 -13.76 -3.91 12.69
CA ILE A 52 -15.17 -3.93 13.09
C ILE A 52 -15.92 -2.64 12.71
N SER A 53 -15.23 -1.50 12.73
CA SER A 53 -15.79 -0.21 12.32
C SER A 53 -16.05 -0.12 10.81
N GLY A 54 -15.43 -0.99 10.00
CA GLY A 54 -15.61 -1.01 8.55
C GLY A 54 -17.05 -1.30 8.12
N TYR A 55 -17.80 -2.13 8.85
CA TYR A 55 -19.22 -2.39 8.58
C TYR A 55 -20.09 -1.16 8.75
N MET A 56 -19.82 -0.36 9.79
CA MET A 56 -20.55 0.87 10.05
C MET A 56 -20.29 1.93 8.96
N PHE A 57 -19.03 2.09 8.55
CA PHE A 57 -18.67 3.04 7.51
C PHE A 57 -19.08 2.60 6.10
N GLU A 58 -19.11 1.30 5.82
CA GLU A 58 -19.62 0.75 4.56
C GLU A 58 -21.09 1.13 4.38
N SER A 59 -21.92 0.89 5.40
CA SER A 59 -23.34 1.28 5.38
C SER A 59 -23.54 2.80 5.28
N ALA A 60 -22.69 3.60 5.93
CA ALA A 60 -22.76 5.06 5.87
C ALA A 60 -22.42 5.58 4.46
N LEU A 61 -21.35 5.07 3.84
CA LEU A 61 -20.97 5.40 2.47
C LEU A 61 -22.05 4.95 1.48
N GLU A 62 -22.56 3.72 1.63
CA GLU A 62 -23.64 3.17 0.82
C GLU A 62 -24.86 4.09 0.82
N ALA A 63 -25.31 4.52 2.00
CA ALA A 63 -26.44 5.43 2.14
C ALA A 63 -26.17 6.79 1.48
N GLY A 64 -24.99 7.37 1.72
CA GLY A 64 -24.60 8.66 1.14
C GLY A 64 -24.54 8.64 -0.38
N LEU A 65 -23.87 7.64 -0.96
CA LEU A 65 -23.72 7.48 -2.41
C LEU A 65 -25.07 7.20 -3.09
N SER A 66 -25.89 6.33 -2.50
CA SER A 66 -27.22 6.02 -3.03
C SER A 66 -28.13 7.25 -3.03
N ALA A 67 -28.07 8.07 -1.98
CA ALA A 67 -28.80 9.34 -1.89
C ALA A 67 -28.35 10.37 -2.94
N ALA A 68 -27.11 10.27 -3.43
CA ALA A 68 -26.59 11.08 -4.52
C ALA A 68 -26.90 10.49 -5.92
N GLY A 69 -27.53 9.32 -6.00
CA GLY A 69 -27.91 8.64 -7.24
C GLY A 69 -26.81 7.77 -7.85
N ILE A 70 -25.79 7.41 -7.08
CA ILE A 70 -24.66 6.59 -7.53
C ILE A 70 -24.87 5.13 -7.17
N ASP A 71 -24.73 4.24 -8.16
CA ASP A 71 -24.75 2.79 -7.92
C ASP A 71 -23.53 2.35 -7.11
N VAL A 72 -23.70 1.37 -6.22
CA VAL A 72 -22.65 0.87 -5.34
C VAL A 72 -22.45 -0.63 -5.55
N VAL A 73 -21.19 -1.04 -5.63
CA VAL A 73 -20.79 -2.46 -5.69
C VAL A 73 -19.90 -2.77 -4.49
N LEU A 74 -20.38 -3.63 -3.60
CA LEU A 74 -19.66 -4.03 -2.38
C LEU A 74 -18.86 -5.32 -2.64
N THR A 75 -17.56 -5.30 -2.31
CA THR A 75 -16.70 -6.49 -2.41
C THR A 75 -16.57 -7.24 -1.08
N GLY A 76 -16.91 -6.61 0.04
CA GLY A 76 -16.52 -7.07 1.37
C GLY A 76 -15.01 -6.88 1.62
N PRO A 77 -14.43 -7.61 2.59
CA PRO A 77 -13.01 -7.52 2.90
C PRO A 77 -12.12 -7.80 1.68
N MET A 78 -11.30 -6.83 1.30
CA MET A 78 -10.51 -6.88 0.07
C MET A 78 -9.33 -5.90 0.15
N PRO A 79 -8.10 -6.28 -0.28
CA PRO A 79 -6.95 -5.39 -0.20
C PRO A 79 -7.15 -4.07 -0.97
N THR A 80 -6.53 -3.00 -0.49
CA THR A 80 -6.49 -1.70 -1.19
C THR A 80 -6.12 -1.82 -2.68
N PRO A 81 -5.03 -2.51 -3.08
CA PRO A 81 -4.70 -2.69 -4.49
C PRO A 81 -5.76 -3.43 -5.31
N ALA A 82 -6.52 -4.32 -4.68
CA ALA A 82 -7.59 -5.03 -5.37
C ALA A 82 -8.76 -4.09 -5.71
N ILE A 83 -9.09 -3.12 -4.86
CA ILE A 83 -10.12 -2.13 -5.16
C ILE A 83 -9.68 -1.20 -6.30
N ALA A 84 -8.41 -0.79 -6.33
CA ALA A 84 -7.86 -0.04 -7.47
C ALA A 84 -7.98 -0.84 -8.79
N TYR A 85 -7.61 -2.13 -8.76
CA TYR A 85 -7.70 -3.03 -9.92
C TYR A 85 -9.15 -3.28 -10.38
N LEU A 86 -10.05 -3.60 -9.44
CA LEU A 86 -11.46 -3.89 -9.74
C LEU A 86 -12.17 -2.65 -10.28
N THR A 87 -11.87 -1.46 -9.75
CA THR A 87 -12.44 -0.19 -10.24
C THR A 87 -12.17 -0.03 -11.73
N ARG A 88 -10.90 -0.21 -12.15
CA ARG A 88 -10.50 -0.12 -13.55
C ARG A 88 -11.14 -1.19 -14.43
N THR A 89 -11.17 -2.44 -13.97
CA THR A 89 -11.62 -3.57 -14.81
C THR A 89 -13.13 -3.72 -14.91
N PHE A 90 -13.88 -3.12 -13.99
CA PHE A 90 -15.35 -3.13 -14.00
C PHE A 90 -15.97 -1.82 -14.49
N ASN A 91 -15.15 -0.90 -15.01
CA ASN A 91 -15.57 0.45 -15.40
C ASN A 91 -16.31 1.16 -14.26
N GLY A 92 -15.76 1.06 -13.04
CA GLY A 92 -16.20 1.89 -11.93
C GLY A 92 -15.76 3.33 -12.16
N GLN A 93 -16.59 4.29 -11.77
CA GLN A 93 -16.21 5.72 -11.80
C GLN A 93 -15.19 6.03 -10.71
N ALA A 94 -15.33 5.38 -9.56
CA ALA A 94 -14.39 5.46 -8.46
C ALA A 94 -14.36 4.17 -7.64
N GLY A 95 -13.26 3.99 -6.91
CA GLY A 95 -13.10 2.98 -5.88
C GLY A 95 -12.99 3.63 -4.52
N ILE A 96 -13.57 3.04 -3.49
CA ILE A 96 -13.43 3.48 -2.10
C ILE A 96 -12.90 2.33 -1.25
N VAL A 97 -11.88 2.61 -0.44
CA VAL A 97 -11.37 1.67 0.55
C VAL A 97 -11.58 2.21 1.94
N ILE A 98 -12.20 1.40 2.79
CA ILE A 98 -12.39 1.67 4.21
C ILE A 98 -11.28 0.98 4.98
N SER A 99 -10.21 1.73 5.27
CA SER A 99 -9.06 1.21 6.00
C SER A 99 -8.16 2.32 6.55
N ALA A 100 -7.49 2.03 7.66
CA ALA A 100 -6.32 2.77 8.15
C ALA A 100 -4.99 2.02 7.95
N SER A 101 -4.91 1.06 7.02
CA SER A 101 -3.70 0.31 6.68
C SER A 101 -3.10 -0.37 7.93
N HIS A 102 -1.85 -0.09 8.25
CA HIS A 102 -1.08 -0.65 9.37
C HIS A 102 -1.43 -0.10 10.76
N ASN A 103 -2.36 0.86 10.88
CA ASN A 103 -2.74 1.41 12.19
C ASN A 103 -3.42 0.36 13.11
N PRO A 104 -3.45 0.57 14.44
CA PRO A 104 -4.22 -0.28 15.35
C PRO A 104 -5.73 -0.26 15.07
N PHE A 105 -6.46 -1.30 15.45
CA PHE A 105 -7.88 -1.53 15.10
C PHE A 105 -8.86 -0.37 15.39
N TYR A 106 -8.55 0.48 16.39
CA TYR A 106 -9.39 1.60 16.80
C TYR A 106 -9.30 2.81 15.86
N ASP A 107 -8.36 2.82 14.93
CA ASP A 107 -8.33 3.79 13.82
C ASP A 107 -9.10 3.27 12.61
N ASN A 108 -9.58 4.15 11.75
CA ASN A 108 -10.03 3.80 10.41
C ASN A 108 -9.82 4.99 9.46
N GLY A 109 -10.15 4.80 8.18
CA GLY A 109 -10.05 5.85 7.19
C GLY A 109 -10.76 5.51 5.89
N ILE A 110 -10.84 6.50 5.01
CA ILE A 110 -11.47 6.40 3.70
C ILE A 110 -10.46 6.85 2.64
N LYS A 111 -10.11 5.95 1.73
CA LYS A 111 -9.25 6.21 0.55
C LYS A 111 -10.11 6.18 -0.70
N PHE A 112 -9.75 6.99 -1.70
CA PHE A 112 -10.46 7.03 -2.98
C PHE A 112 -9.51 6.75 -4.14
N PHE A 113 -10.04 6.04 -5.13
CA PHE A 113 -9.42 5.79 -6.42
C PHE A 113 -10.31 6.35 -7.53
N ALA A 114 -9.71 6.95 -8.55
CA ALA A 114 -10.38 7.31 -9.80
C ALA A 114 -10.69 6.06 -10.63
N GLY A 115 -11.49 6.22 -11.69
CA GLY A 115 -11.90 5.11 -12.55
C GLY A 115 -10.76 4.34 -13.23
N ASP A 116 -9.59 4.98 -13.40
CA ASP A 116 -8.38 4.33 -13.92
C ASP A 116 -7.57 3.55 -12.86
N GLY A 117 -8.03 3.57 -11.60
CA GLY A 117 -7.38 2.93 -10.45
C GLY A 117 -6.26 3.74 -9.83
N THR A 118 -6.03 4.99 -10.24
CA THR A 118 -5.09 5.92 -9.57
C THR A 118 -5.78 6.67 -8.43
N LYS A 119 -5.02 7.38 -7.58
CA LYS A 119 -5.62 8.23 -6.54
C LYS A 119 -6.39 9.40 -7.18
N LEU A 120 -7.42 9.90 -6.49
CA LEU A 120 -8.13 11.10 -6.95
C LEU A 120 -7.17 12.30 -7.09
N SER A 121 -7.47 13.18 -8.05
CA SER A 121 -6.75 14.43 -8.21
C SER A 121 -7.11 15.40 -7.07
N ASP A 122 -6.19 16.33 -6.78
CA ASP A 122 -6.45 17.38 -5.77
C ASP A 122 -7.69 18.22 -6.13
N GLU A 123 -7.98 18.40 -7.42
CA GLU A 123 -9.17 19.13 -7.86
C GLU A 123 -10.45 18.40 -7.44
N VAL A 124 -10.52 17.08 -7.63
CA VAL A 124 -11.68 16.27 -7.24
C VAL A 124 -11.80 16.24 -5.71
N GLU A 125 -10.70 16.04 -4.97
CA GLU A 125 -10.71 16.09 -3.50
C GLU A 125 -11.26 17.44 -2.98
N LEU A 126 -10.85 18.56 -3.59
CA LEU A 126 -11.34 19.89 -3.22
C LEU A 126 -12.82 20.10 -3.54
N LYS A 127 -13.33 19.56 -4.66
CA LYS A 127 -14.77 19.58 -4.98
C LYS A 127 -15.57 18.81 -3.94
N ILE A 128 -15.08 17.64 -3.52
CA ILE A 128 -15.71 16.84 -2.46
C ILE A 128 -15.71 17.63 -1.14
N GLU A 129 -14.58 18.22 -0.74
CA GLU A 129 -14.50 19.01 0.48
C GLU A 129 -15.45 20.22 0.48
N ALA A 130 -15.63 20.88 -0.67
CA ALA A 130 -16.54 22.01 -0.79
C ALA A 130 -18.00 21.62 -0.50
N LEU A 131 -18.40 20.39 -0.85
CA LEU A 131 -19.76 19.88 -0.61
C LEU A 131 -19.99 19.36 0.81
N LEU A 132 -18.93 19.05 1.58
CA LEU A 132 -19.06 18.55 2.96
C LEU A 132 -19.81 19.53 3.88
N GLY A 133 -19.74 20.84 3.61
CA GLY A 133 -20.45 21.87 4.37
C GLY A 133 -21.91 22.10 3.97
N SER A 134 -22.39 21.45 2.90
CA SER A 134 -23.76 21.62 2.41
C SER A 134 -24.76 20.76 3.21
N GLU A 135 -26.06 20.95 3.02
CA GLU A 135 -27.06 19.96 3.47
C GLU A 135 -27.11 18.78 2.49
N ILE A 136 -27.61 17.63 2.94
CA ILE A 136 -27.79 16.47 2.07
C ILE A 136 -29.05 16.69 1.24
N ASP A 137 -28.88 16.74 -0.08
CA ASP A 137 -29.97 16.77 -1.05
C ASP A 137 -30.11 15.38 -1.68
N VAL A 138 -31.24 14.72 -1.41
CA VAL A 138 -31.51 13.36 -1.89
C VAL A 138 -32.11 13.46 -3.28
N VAL A 139 -31.55 12.71 -4.23
CA VAL A 139 -32.12 12.63 -5.59
C VAL A 139 -33.55 12.08 -5.56
N ASP A 140 -34.29 12.27 -6.66
CA ASP A 140 -35.63 11.68 -6.78
C ASP A 140 -35.61 10.17 -6.52
N SER A 141 -36.67 9.66 -5.92
CA SER A 141 -36.82 8.23 -5.57
C SER A 141 -36.51 7.26 -6.70
N GLN A 142 -36.82 7.63 -7.96
CA GLN A 142 -36.54 6.78 -9.14
C GLN A 142 -35.06 6.79 -9.57
N SER A 143 -34.30 7.77 -9.09
CA SER A 143 -32.89 8.00 -9.40
C SER A 143 -31.96 7.59 -8.26
N LEU A 144 -32.48 7.03 -7.16
CA LEU A 144 -31.66 6.49 -6.09
C LEU A 144 -30.72 5.39 -6.62
N GLY A 145 -29.46 5.46 -6.19
CA GLY A 145 -28.45 4.48 -6.55
C GLY A 145 -28.81 3.09 -6.02
N LYS A 146 -28.47 2.06 -6.80
CA LYS A 146 -28.68 0.66 -6.44
C LYS A 146 -27.42 0.06 -5.84
N VAL A 147 -27.60 -0.87 -4.91
CA VAL A 147 -26.50 -1.55 -4.23
C VAL A 147 -26.48 -3.01 -4.64
N THR A 148 -25.30 -3.50 -5.01
CA THR A 148 -25.04 -4.89 -5.37
C THR A 148 -23.79 -5.42 -4.67
N ARG A 149 -23.64 -6.74 -4.62
CA ARG A 149 -22.44 -7.41 -4.07
C ARG A 149 -21.69 -8.12 -5.19
N MET A 150 -20.36 -8.04 -5.17
CA MET A 150 -19.48 -8.77 -6.08
C MET A 150 -18.89 -9.99 -5.37
N ASP A 151 -19.58 -11.13 -5.50
CA ASP A 151 -19.23 -12.35 -4.77
C ASP A 151 -17.93 -13.01 -5.28
N ASP A 152 -17.50 -12.71 -6.52
CA ASP A 152 -16.33 -13.30 -7.16
C ASP A 152 -15.08 -12.38 -7.14
N ALA A 153 -15.13 -11.27 -6.38
CA ALA A 153 -14.04 -10.28 -6.29
C ALA A 153 -12.69 -10.92 -5.91
N ALA A 154 -12.70 -11.82 -4.93
CA ALA A 154 -11.50 -12.51 -4.46
C ALA A 154 -10.85 -13.36 -5.55
N GLY A 155 -11.63 -14.20 -6.25
CA GLY A 155 -11.12 -15.04 -7.33
C GLY A 155 -10.50 -14.22 -8.47
N ARG A 156 -11.14 -13.12 -8.84
CA ARG A 156 -10.65 -12.21 -9.88
C ARG A 156 -9.32 -11.56 -9.51
N TYR A 157 -9.19 -11.12 -8.26
CA TYR A 157 -7.94 -10.53 -7.78
C TYR A 157 -6.82 -11.57 -7.65
N ILE A 158 -7.14 -12.80 -7.19
CA ILE A 158 -6.19 -13.92 -7.15
C ILE A 158 -5.62 -14.20 -8.55
N GLU A 159 -6.47 -14.33 -9.56
CA GLU A 159 -6.02 -14.53 -10.95
C GLU A 159 -5.17 -13.38 -11.47
N TYR A 160 -5.55 -12.13 -11.19
CA TYR A 160 -4.77 -10.96 -11.54
C TYR A 160 -3.37 -10.99 -10.90
N CYS A 161 -3.27 -11.29 -9.61
CA CYS A 161 -2.00 -11.39 -8.90
C CYS A 161 -1.10 -12.46 -9.55
N LYS A 162 -1.62 -13.68 -9.79
CA LYS A 162 -0.87 -14.75 -10.45
C LYS A 162 -0.41 -14.33 -11.86
N GLY A 163 -1.27 -13.66 -12.62
CA GLY A 163 -1.00 -13.13 -13.95
C GLY A 163 -0.04 -11.93 -14.00
N SER A 164 0.27 -11.31 -12.85
CA SER A 164 1.21 -10.18 -12.78
C SER A 164 2.66 -10.56 -13.12
N THR A 165 2.97 -11.86 -13.19
CA THR A 165 4.27 -12.38 -13.62
C THR A 165 4.18 -12.88 -15.07
N SER A 166 5.02 -12.33 -15.96
CA SER A 166 4.91 -12.53 -17.43
C SER A 166 5.18 -13.96 -17.93
N GLN A 167 5.59 -14.86 -17.04
CA GLN A 167 5.87 -16.27 -17.28
C GLN A 167 5.35 -17.03 -16.06
N GLN A 168 4.84 -18.24 -16.26
CA GLN A 168 4.30 -19.08 -15.20
C GLN A 168 5.33 -19.21 -14.05
N LEU A 169 5.03 -18.52 -12.95
CA LEU A 169 5.70 -18.70 -11.67
C LEU A 169 5.20 -20.04 -11.11
N ASP A 170 6.13 -20.90 -10.70
CA ASP A 170 5.83 -22.21 -10.16
C ASP A 170 6.52 -22.35 -8.81
N LEU A 171 5.72 -22.42 -7.76
CA LEU A 171 6.19 -22.46 -6.38
C LEU A 171 6.19 -23.87 -5.80
N ARG A 172 6.01 -24.91 -6.64
CA ARG A 172 6.07 -26.31 -6.17
C ARG A 172 7.42 -26.62 -5.53
N GLY A 173 7.34 -27.21 -4.35
CA GLY A 173 8.52 -27.54 -3.53
C GLY A 173 9.01 -26.41 -2.64
N MET A 174 8.41 -25.21 -2.72
CA MET A 174 8.69 -24.10 -1.82
C MET A 174 7.71 -24.07 -0.65
N LYS A 175 8.23 -23.92 0.55
CA LYS A 175 7.47 -23.79 1.80
C LYS A 175 7.50 -22.35 2.26
N ILE A 176 6.33 -21.73 2.36
CA ILE A 176 6.19 -20.29 2.61
C ILE A 176 5.31 -20.05 3.84
N VAL A 177 5.80 -19.23 4.78
CA VAL A 177 4.97 -18.68 5.85
C VAL A 177 4.30 -17.40 5.36
N ILE A 178 2.98 -17.32 5.42
CA ILE A 178 2.22 -16.11 5.05
C ILE A 178 1.60 -15.52 6.32
N ASP A 179 1.96 -14.28 6.66
CA ASP A 179 1.31 -13.50 7.70
C ASP A 179 0.43 -12.41 7.07
N ALA A 180 -0.89 -12.58 7.17
CA ALA A 180 -1.85 -11.64 6.63
C ALA A 180 -2.26 -10.52 7.62
N GLY A 181 -1.61 -10.43 8.79
CA GLY A 181 -1.83 -9.34 9.77
C GLY A 181 -3.26 -9.25 10.32
N HIS A 182 -4.04 -10.33 10.21
CA HIS A 182 -5.48 -10.36 10.42
C HIS A 182 -6.25 -9.33 9.58
N GLY A 183 -5.67 -8.90 8.45
CA GLY A 183 -6.15 -7.83 7.58
C GLY A 183 -6.87 -8.33 6.33
N ALA A 184 -6.99 -7.43 5.36
CA ALA A 184 -7.72 -7.63 4.11
C ALA A 184 -7.17 -8.76 3.22
N THR A 185 -5.91 -9.16 3.43
CA THR A 185 -5.26 -10.23 2.67
C THR A 185 -5.53 -11.63 3.24
N TYR A 186 -6.29 -11.78 4.33
CA TYR A 186 -6.46 -13.06 5.05
C TYR A 186 -6.96 -14.24 4.19
N GLN A 187 -7.77 -13.97 3.18
CA GLN A 187 -8.23 -14.97 2.21
C GLN A 187 -7.32 -15.03 0.98
N VAL A 188 -7.12 -13.89 0.33
CA VAL A 188 -6.47 -13.83 -0.99
C VAL A 188 -4.96 -14.08 -0.92
N GLY A 189 -4.28 -13.62 0.14
CA GLY A 189 -2.85 -13.76 0.32
C GLY A 189 -2.42 -15.24 0.28
N PRO A 190 -2.87 -16.08 1.23
CA PRO A 190 -2.55 -17.51 1.21
C PRO A 190 -3.03 -18.23 -0.07
N ALA A 191 -4.19 -17.86 -0.61
CA ALA A 191 -4.76 -18.51 -1.80
C ALA A 191 -3.86 -18.33 -3.04
N VAL A 192 -3.37 -17.11 -3.30
CA VAL A 192 -2.45 -16.82 -4.42
C VAL A 192 -1.25 -17.77 -4.42
N PHE A 193 -0.56 -17.91 -3.28
CA PHE A 193 0.65 -18.74 -3.23
C PHE A 193 0.35 -20.24 -3.29
N ARG A 194 -0.76 -20.70 -2.68
CA ARG A 194 -1.19 -22.11 -2.77
C ARG A 194 -1.54 -22.51 -4.19
N GLU A 195 -2.27 -21.66 -4.91
CA GLU A 195 -2.68 -21.92 -6.30
C GLU A 195 -1.49 -21.91 -7.28
N LEU A 196 -0.39 -21.24 -6.91
CA LEU A 196 0.89 -21.31 -7.61
C LEU A 196 1.75 -22.52 -7.19
N GLY A 197 1.29 -23.35 -6.25
CA GLY A 197 1.89 -24.64 -5.89
C GLY A 197 2.72 -24.65 -4.61
N ALA A 198 2.81 -23.55 -3.85
CA ALA A 198 3.57 -23.50 -2.60
C ALA A 198 2.91 -24.29 -1.46
N ASP A 199 3.73 -24.86 -0.56
CA ASP A 199 3.29 -25.33 0.76
C ASP A 199 3.16 -24.13 1.71
N VAL A 200 1.93 -23.70 1.98
CA VAL A 200 1.65 -22.44 2.70
C VAL A 200 1.26 -22.69 4.15
N ILE A 201 2.09 -22.18 5.07
CA ILE A 201 1.76 -22.03 6.49
C ILE A 201 1.16 -20.63 6.70
N ALA A 202 -0.16 -20.57 6.89
CA ALA A 202 -0.85 -19.32 7.11
C ALA A 202 -0.88 -18.92 8.59
N MET A 203 -0.62 -17.66 8.87
CA MET A 203 -0.81 -16.99 10.16
C MET A 203 -1.43 -15.61 9.94
N GLY A 204 -2.01 -15.02 10.98
CA GLY A 204 -2.71 -13.75 10.81
C GLY A 204 -3.93 -13.86 9.88
N THR A 205 -4.58 -15.03 9.77
CA THR A 205 -5.69 -15.26 8.82
C THR A 205 -7.06 -15.45 9.47
N SER A 206 -7.20 -15.09 10.75
CA SER A 206 -8.43 -15.26 11.53
C SER A 206 -8.88 -13.92 12.10
N PRO A 207 -9.38 -12.99 11.27
CA PRO A 207 -9.85 -11.70 11.76
C PRO A 207 -11.07 -11.83 12.66
N ASP A 208 -11.12 -11.06 13.75
CA ASP A 208 -12.27 -10.98 14.67
C ASP A 208 -12.89 -9.57 14.75
N GLY A 209 -12.36 -8.62 13.98
CA GLY A 209 -12.77 -7.23 13.98
C GLY A 209 -11.88 -6.29 14.81
N VAL A 210 -11.09 -6.83 15.74
CA VAL A 210 -10.27 -6.04 16.69
C VAL A 210 -8.81 -6.47 16.74
N ASN A 211 -8.44 -7.61 16.15
CA ASN A 211 -7.08 -8.15 16.13
C ASN A 211 -6.21 -7.74 14.92
N ILE A 212 -6.70 -6.87 14.03
CA ILE A 212 -5.92 -6.39 12.87
C ILE A 212 -4.62 -5.72 13.33
N ASN A 213 -3.49 -6.12 12.71
CA ASN A 213 -2.12 -5.67 13.01
C ASN A 213 -1.65 -5.93 14.47
N GLU A 214 -2.40 -6.70 15.27
CA GLU A 214 -2.04 -6.99 16.66
C GLU A 214 -0.95 -8.07 16.71
N GLY A 215 0.31 -7.65 16.90
CA GLY A 215 1.45 -8.58 17.00
C GLY A 215 1.72 -9.38 15.73
N ALA A 216 1.19 -8.94 14.59
CA ALA A 216 1.25 -9.62 13.30
C ALA A 216 1.36 -8.61 12.14
N GLY A 217 1.69 -9.13 10.96
CA GLY A 217 1.79 -8.37 9.72
C GLY A 217 3.12 -7.65 9.54
N SER A 218 3.23 -6.86 8.47
CA SER A 218 4.51 -6.29 8.01
C SER A 218 5.20 -5.35 9.01
N THR A 219 4.45 -4.76 9.95
CA THR A 219 5.01 -3.90 11.02
C THR A 219 5.48 -4.67 12.26
N LYS A 220 5.13 -5.95 12.37
CA LYS A 220 5.47 -6.88 13.44
C LYS A 220 5.88 -8.26 12.90
N PRO A 221 6.91 -8.33 12.01
CA PRO A 221 7.27 -9.56 11.31
C PRO A 221 7.99 -10.59 12.21
N GLU A 222 8.29 -10.27 13.48
CA GLU A 222 9.08 -11.12 14.36
C GLU A 222 8.42 -12.48 14.63
N GLY A 223 7.09 -12.49 14.75
CA GLY A 223 6.32 -13.73 14.89
C GLY A 223 6.43 -14.63 13.66
N MET A 224 6.35 -14.04 12.47
CA MET A 224 6.57 -14.74 11.21
C MET A 224 8.01 -15.26 11.10
N ALA A 225 9.00 -14.45 11.48
CA ALA A 225 10.41 -14.84 11.42
C ALA A 225 10.73 -16.03 12.35
N ALA A 226 10.14 -16.04 13.55
CA ALA A 226 10.22 -17.19 14.45
C ALA A 226 9.59 -18.44 13.80
N ARG A 227 8.42 -18.29 13.16
CA ARG A 227 7.72 -19.39 12.49
C ARG A 227 8.48 -19.96 11.30
N VAL A 228 9.16 -19.11 10.51
CA VAL A 228 10.04 -19.56 9.40
C VAL A 228 11.12 -20.49 9.93
N LYS A 229 11.83 -20.08 10.99
CA LYS A 229 12.86 -20.90 11.64
C LYS A 229 12.31 -22.17 12.29
N GLU A 230 11.18 -22.07 12.98
CA GLU A 230 10.51 -23.21 13.64
C GLU A 230 10.13 -24.31 12.65
N THR A 231 9.67 -23.92 11.46
CA THR A 231 9.10 -24.86 10.48
C THR A 231 10.05 -25.22 9.34
N GLY A 232 11.24 -24.63 9.31
CA GLY A 232 12.19 -24.76 8.21
C GLY A 232 11.59 -24.34 6.88
N ALA A 233 10.81 -23.25 6.87
CA ALA A 233 10.27 -22.67 5.65
C ALA A 233 11.38 -21.97 4.86
N ASP A 234 11.24 -21.91 3.54
CA ASP A 234 12.22 -21.26 2.66
C ASP A 234 12.21 -19.73 2.81
N LEU A 235 11.06 -19.17 3.18
CA LEU A 235 10.86 -17.74 3.45
C LEU A 235 9.52 -17.45 4.13
N GLY A 236 9.38 -16.23 4.62
CA GLY A 236 8.11 -15.65 5.11
C GLY A 236 7.69 -14.41 4.30
N ILE A 237 6.39 -14.16 4.19
CA ILE A 237 5.79 -12.97 3.56
C ILE A 237 4.73 -12.40 4.49
N ALA A 238 4.94 -11.18 4.97
CA ALA A 238 4.03 -10.47 5.86
C ALA A 238 3.41 -9.27 5.15
N PHE A 239 2.08 -9.19 5.17
CA PHE A 239 1.31 -8.06 4.66
C PHE A 239 0.83 -7.17 5.81
N ASP A 240 0.51 -5.91 5.53
CA ASP A 240 -0.19 -5.06 6.49
C ASP A 240 -1.73 -5.20 6.39
N GLY A 241 -2.43 -4.45 7.23
CA GLY A 241 -3.89 -4.53 7.38
C GLY A 241 -4.71 -4.41 6.09
N ASP A 242 -4.25 -3.65 5.08
CA ASP A 242 -4.95 -3.52 3.80
C ASP A 242 -4.15 -4.03 2.59
N GLY A 243 -3.00 -4.66 2.81
CA GLY A 243 -2.24 -5.38 1.78
C GLY A 243 -1.51 -4.50 0.77
N ASP A 244 -1.29 -3.21 1.08
CA ASP A 244 -0.48 -2.32 0.24
C ASP A 244 1.03 -2.39 0.54
N ARG A 245 1.40 -3.01 1.67
CA ARG A 245 2.80 -3.26 2.06
C ARG A 245 3.15 -4.74 2.11
N VAL A 246 4.42 -5.02 1.87
CA VAL A 246 5.03 -6.33 2.11
C VAL A 246 6.39 -6.21 2.80
N ILE A 247 6.60 -7.06 3.80
CA ILE A 247 7.92 -7.35 4.37
C ILE A 247 8.14 -8.86 4.26
N MET A 248 9.36 -9.27 3.93
CA MET A 248 9.68 -10.70 3.83
C MET A 248 10.67 -11.10 4.91
N VAL A 249 10.82 -12.41 5.10
CA VAL A 249 11.85 -13.01 5.93
C VAL A 249 12.54 -14.09 5.12
N ASP A 250 13.87 -14.15 5.17
CA ASP A 250 14.65 -15.16 4.46
C ASP A 250 14.68 -16.53 5.15
N ASP A 251 15.35 -17.50 4.53
CA ASP A 251 15.53 -18.87 5.04
C ASP A 251 16.27 -18.94 6.39
N LYS A 252 16.92 -17.85 6.82
CA LYS A 252 17.66 -17.75 8.09
C LYS A 252 16.84 -17.06 9.18
N GLY A 253 15.66 -16.56 8.84
CA GLY A 253 14.81 -15.81 9.77
C GLY A 253 15.20 -14.33 9.88
N GLU A 254 15.96 -13.79 8.93
CA GLU A 254 16.33 -12.38 8.87
C GLU A 254 15.26 -11.57 8.12
N ILE A 255 14.92 -10.39 8.65
CA ILE A 255 13.90 -9.52 8.05
C ILE A 255 14.48 -8.85 6.81
N VAL A 256 13.68 -8.84 5.73
CA VAL A 256 13.99 -8.22 4.44
C VAL A 256 13.00 -7.09 4.19
N ASP A 257 13.50 -5.85 4.24
CA ASP A 257 12.67 -4.65 4.17
C ASP A 257 12.34 -4.20 2.73
N GLY A 258 11.52 -3.17 2.61
CA GLY A 258 11.08 -2.67 1.30
C GLY A 258 12.21 -2.18 0.39
N ASP A 259 13.32 -1.65 0.93
CA ASP A 259 14.46 -1.22 0.11
C ASP A 259 15.17 -2.44 -0.49
N GLN A 260 15.37 -3.48 0.31
CA GLN A 260 15.97 -4.74 -0.14
C GLN A 260 15.08 -5.46 -1.17
N LEU A 261 13.77 -5.52 -0.94
CA LEU A 261 12.83 -6.11 -1.90
C LEU A 261 12.79 -5.32 -3.22
N LEU A 262 12.75 -4.00 -3.13
CA LEU A 262 12.77 -3.11 -4.30
C LEU A 262 14.07 -3.28 -5.10
N PHE A 263 15.21 -3.41 -4.42
CA PHE A 263 16.51 -3.69 -5.04
C PHE A 263 16.50 -5.03 -5.79
N ILE A 264 15.99 -6.10 -5.17
CA ILE A 264 15.91 -7.43 -5.80
C ILE A 264 15.09 -7.38 -7.09
N ILE A 265 13.92 -6.72 -7.05
CA ILE A 265 13.06 -6.57 -8.24
C ILE A 265 13.79 -5.75 -9.32
N ALA A 266 14.50 -4.69 -8.94
CA ALA A 266 15.24 -3.85 -9.88
C ALA A 266 16.37 -4.63 -10.58
N MET A 267 17.14 -5.41 -9.81
CA MET A 267 18.25 -6.21 -10.35
C MET A 267 17.78 -7.32 -11.29
N ASP A 268 16.68 -8.02 -10.97
CA ASP A 268 16.08 -9.02 -11.89
C ASP A 268 15.65 -8.37 -13.21
N ARG A 269 14.89 -7.27 -13.13
CA ARG A 269 14.43 -6.55 -14.32
C ARG A 269 15.61 -6.01 -15.15
N HIS A 270 16.65 -5.52 -14.49
CA HIS A 270 17.85 -5.02 -15.15
C HIS A 270 18.62 -6.14 -15.86
N ALA A 271 18.86 -7.27 -15.17
CA ALA A 271 19.55 -8.43 -15.75
C ALA A 271 18.82 -9.01 -16.96
N ARG A 272 17.49 -8.91 -16.99
CA ARG A 272 16.64 -9.33 -18.11
C ARG A 272 16.45 -8.28 -19.20
N GLY A 273 16.99 -7.07 -19.03
CA GLY A 273 16.83 -5.97 -19.99
C GLY A 273 15.39 -5.43 -20.10
N ILE A 274 14.56 -5.60 -19.06
CA ILE A 274 13.15 -5.17 -19.03
C ILE A 274 12.89 -4.04 -18.01
N LEU A 275 13.92 -3.55 -17.32
CA LEU A 275 13.78 -2.40 -16.44
C LEU A 275 13.60 -1.13 -17.28
N LYS A 276 12.41 -0.53 -17.21
CA LYS A 276 12.11 0.74 -17.88
C LYS A 276 12.59 1.91 -17.02
N GLY A 277 13.72 2.50 -17.40
CA GLY A 277 14.30 3.65 -16.73
C GLY A 277 15.07 3.27 -15.45
N GLY A 278 14.69 3.89 -14.33
CA GLY A 278 15.35 3.73 -13.04
C GLY A 278 14.42 3.26 -11.92
N VAL A 279 14.87 3.46 -10.68
CA VAL A 279 14.14 3.13 -9.46
C VAL A 279 13.84 4.40 -8.67
N VAL A 280 12.60 4.57 -8.22
CA VAL A 280 12.24 5.64 -7.28
C VAL A 280 12.20 5.09 -5.85
N GLY A 281 13.02 5.64 -4.96
CA GLY A 281 12.89 5.48 -3.52
C GLY A 281 12.40 6.76 -2.86
N THR A 282 12.52 6.86 -1.54
CA THR A 282 12.23 8.12 -0.82
C THR A 282 13.49 8.70 -0.19
N LEU A 283 13.33 9.84 0.46
CA LEU A 283 14.34 10.36 1.39
C LEU A 283 14.71 9.34 2.49
N MET A 284 13.85 8.36 2.81
CA MET A 284 14.14 7.34 3.84
C MET A 284 14.96 6.16 3.33
N THR A 285 15.07 5.97 2.00
CA THR A 285 15.76 4.82 1.41
C THR A 285 17.22 4.76 1.85
N ASN A 286 17.65 3.59 2.32
CA ASN A 286 18.98 3.36 2.84
C ASN A 286 20.07 3.70 1.80
N LEU A 287 21.15 4.34 2.23
CA LEU A 287 22.23 4.76 1.33
C LEU A 287 22.91 3.57 0.63
N GLY A 288 22.94 2.40 1.28
CA GLY A 288 23.49 1.17 0.70
C GLY A 288 22.75 0.73 -0.56
N MET A 289 21.43 0.93 -0.61
CA MET A 289 20.62 0.62 -1.79
C MET A 289 20.97 1.53 -2.97
N GLU A 290 21.03 2.83 -2.72
CA GLU A 290 21.39 3.82 -3.75
C GLU A 290 22.77 3.52 -4.33
N LYS A 291 23.76 3.21 -3.48
CA LYS A 291 25.11 2.84 -3.92
C LYS A 291 25.14 1.53 -4.71
N ALA A 292 24.36 0.54 -4.31
CA ALA A 292 24.26 -0.73 -5.04
C ALA A 292 23.64 -0.55 -6.43
N LEU A 293 22.60 0.30 -6.55
CA LEU A 293 22.00 0.66 -7.85
C LEU A 293 22.98 1.46 -8.73
N GLU A 294 23.74 2.39 -8.15
CA GLU A 294 24.77 3.15 -8.85
C GLU A 294 25.84 2.24 -9.46
N VAL A 295 26.32 1.25 -8.69
CA VAL A 295 27.28 0.25 -9.18
C VAL A 295 26.71 -0.59 -10.34
N ALA A 296 25.40 -0.87 -10.32
CA ALA A 296 24.70 -1.56 -11.39
C ALA A 296 24.37 -0.65 -12.60
N GLY A 297 24.68 0.66 -12.53
CA GLY A 297 24.33 1.62 -13.58
C GLY A 297 22.83 1.89 -13.69
N ILE A 298 22.06 1.64 -12.63
CA ILE A 298 20.61 1.87 -12.58
C ILE A 298 20.35 3.27 -12.02
N PRO A 299 19.67 4.17 -12.77
CA PRO A 299 19.31 5.49 -12.26
C PRO A 299 18.42 5.38 -11.01
N PHE A 300 18.67 6.23 -10.02
CA PHE A 300 17.89 6.29 -8.80
C PHE A 300 17.40 7.71 -8.53
N ALA A 301 16.16 7.85 -8.08
CA ALA A 301 15.59 9.14 -7.70
C ALA A 301 14.91 9.04 -6.32
N ARG A 302 15.07 10.09 -5.51
CA ARG A 302 14.48 10.18 -4.17
C ARG A 302 13.26 11.10 -4.19
N ALA A 303 12.10 10.54 -3.90
CA ALA A 303 10.89 11.29 -3.65
C ALA A 303 10.83 11.78 -2.19
N ASN A 304 9.97 12.77 -1.93
CA ASN A 304 9.51 13.04 -0.57
C ASN A 304 8.84 11.79 0.03
N VAL A 305 8.77 11.70 1.35
CA VAL A 305 8.22 10.51 2.03
C VAL A 305 6.72 10.43 1.80
N GLY A 306 6.24 9.24 1.42
CA GLY A 306 4.86 8.97 1.06
C GLY A 306 4.72 8.48 -0.38
N ASP A 307 4.00 7.38 -0.53
CA ASP A 307 3.64 6.71 -1.79
C ASP A 307 3.18 7.63 -2.92
N ARG A 308 2.43 8.69 -2.62
CA ARG A 308 1.98 9.68 -3.60
C ARG A 308 3.16 10.34 -4.33
N TYR A 309 4.18 10.78 -3.59
CA TYR A 309 5.36 11.42 -4.18
C TYR A 309 6.22 10.43 -4.96
N VAL A 310 6.27 9.17 -4.53
CA VAL A 310 6.92 8.08 -5.27
C VAL A 310 6.23 7.92 -6.63
N ASN A 311 4.90 7.82 -6.65
CA ASN A 311 4.14 7.66 -7.88
C ASN A 311 4.23 8.89 -8.81
N GLU A 312 4.16 10.11 -8.27
CA GLU A 312 4.35 11.35 -9.04
C GLU A 312 5.71 11.37 -9.75
N LEU A 313 6.78 10.96 -9.07
CA LEU A 313 8.12 10.91 -9.65
C LEU A 313 8.29 9.77 -10.66
N LEU A 314 7.64 8.62 -10.44
CA LEU A 314 7.57 7.53 -11.43
C LEU A 314 6.89 7.98 -12.72
N VAL A 315 5.79 8.73 -12.61
CA VAL A 315 5.07 9.28 -13.76
C VAL A 315 5.93 10.32 -14.48
N ALA A 316 6.52 11.27 -13.75
CA ALA A 316 7.35 12.33 -14.33
C ALA A 316 8.57 11.79 -15.10
N ASN A 317 9.15 10.68 -14.64
CA ASN A 317 10.32 10.07 -15.28
C ASN A 317 9.97 8.97 -16.29
N ASP A 318 8.68 8.62 -16.47
CA ASP A 318 8.22 7.45 -17.22
C ASP A 318 8.88 6.13 -16.77
N TRP A 319 9.07 5.99 -15.45
CA TRP A 319 9.62 4.81 -14.78
C TRP A 319 8.50 3.91 -14.23
N GLN A 320 8.84 2.65 -13.96
CA GLN A 320 7.85 1.63 -13.58
C GLN A 320 7.99 1.07 -12.16
N LEU A 321 9.15 1.25 -11.53
CA LEU A 321 9.48 0.60 -10.27
C LEU A 321 9.87 1.62 -9.20
N GLY A 322 9.14 1.63 -8.10
CA GLY A 322 9.50 2.44 -6.95
C GLY A 322 8.88 1.93 -5.66
N GLY A 323 9.30 2.49 -4.53
CA GLY A 323 8.74 2.09 -3.25
C GLY A 323 9.40 2.75 -2.04
N GLU A 324 9.00 2.27 -0.87
CA GLU A 324 9.45 2.74 0.43
C GLU A 324 9.99 1.56 1.26
N SER A 325 10.92 1.83 2.18
CA SER A 325 11.46 0.82 3.10
C SER A 325 10.40 0.13 3.97
N SER A 326 9.23 0.75 4.13
CA SER A 326 8.06 0.14 4.80
C SER A 326 7.42 -1.02 4.03
N GLY A 327 7.89 -1.32 2.82
CA GLY A 327 7.34 -2.40 1.99
C GLY A 327 6.26 -1.96 1.02
N HIS A 328 5.94 -0.66 0.95
CA HIS A 328 4.99 -0.14 -0.04
C HIS A 328 5.71 -0.04 -1.39
N ILE A 329 5.52 -1.04 -2.26
CA ILE A 329 6.23 -1.18 -3.53
C ILE A 329 5.25 -1.09 -4.70
N ILE A 330 5.53 -0.18 -5.63
CA ILE A 330 4.74 0.07 -6.83
C ILE A 330 5.45 -0.54 -8.04
N CYS A 331 4.76 -1.46 -8.70
CA CYS A 331 5.12 -2.00 -10.01
C CYS A 331 4.10 -1.52 -11.06
N ARG A 332 4.33 -0.37 -11.69
CA ARG A 332 3.36 0.29 -12.60
C ARG A 332 2.99 -0.50 -13.85
N ASP A 333 3.79 -1.50 -14.20
CA ASP A 333 3.48 -2.48 -15.24
C ASP A 333 2.36 -3.46 -14.84
N ALA A 334 2.03 -3.55 -13.55
CA ALA A 334 0.97 -4.41 -13.02
C ALA A 334 -0.10 -3.59 -12.30
N SER A 335 0.29 -2.82 -11.28
CA SER A 335 -0.61 -2.10 -10.37
C SER A 335 -0.42 -0.58 -10.44
N THR A 336 -1.49 0.18 -10.22
CA THR A 336 -1.49 1.64 -10.13
C THR A 336 -1.17 2.18 -8.73
N THR A 337 -1.04 1.29 -7.75
CA THR A 337 -0.74 1.60 -6.34
C THR A 337 0.19 0.53 -5.76
N GLY A 338 0.67 0.72 -4.53
CA GLY A 338 1.41 -0.30 -3.81
C GLY A 338 0.60 -1.58 -3.64
N ASP A 339 1.22 -2.71 -3.95
CA ASP A 339 0.57 -4.02 -3.91
C ASP A 339 1.55 -5.05 -3.33
N GLY A 340 1.33 -5.41 -2.07
CA GLY A 340 2.23 -6.31 -1.35
C GLY A 340 2.32 -7.69 -1.99
N ILE A 341 1.19 -8.22 -2.49
CA ILE A 341 1.15 -9.56 -3.10
C ILE A 341 1.91 -9.54 -4.43
N VAL A 342 1.65 -8.55 -5.28
CA VAL A 342 2.38 -8.41 -6.56
C VAL A 342 3.87 -8.22 -6.30
N ALA A 343 4.26 -7.35 -5.38
CA ALA A 343 5.67 -7.14 -5.03
C ALA A 343 6.34 -8.45 -4.56
N ALA A 344 5.69 -9.21 -3.68
CA ALA A 344 6.17 -10.52 -3.25
C ALA A 344 6.35 -11.50 -4.42
N LEU A 345 5.38 -11.57 -5.34
CA LEU A 345 5.47 -12.42 -6.52
C LEU A 345 6.63 -12.02 -7.45
N LYS A 346 6.92 -10.72 -7.58
CA LYS A 346 8.09 -10.25 -8.35
C LYS A 346 9.41 -10.68 -7.70
N VAL A 347 9.49 -10.67 -6.37
CA VAL A 347 10.67 -11.17 -5.63
C VAL A 347 10.82 -12.69 -5.80
N LEU A 348 9.74 -13.46 -5.65
CA LEU A 348 9.76 -14.90 -5.90
C LEU A 348 10.15 -15.23 -7.35
N LYS A 349 9.72 -14.41 -8.31
CA LYS A 349 10.14 -14.56 -9.71
C LYS A 349 11.64 -14.32 -9.89
N ALA A 350 12.22 -13.35 -9.17
CA ALA A 350 13.66 -13.12 -9.16
C ALA A 350 14.43 -14.32 -8.56
N MET A 351 13.91 -14.91 -7.48
CA MET A 351 14.45 -16.15 -6.89
C MET A 351 14.41 -17.31 -7.90
N GLN A 352 13.25 -17.57 -8.52
CA GLN A 352 13.11 -18.64 -9.51
C GLN A 352 14.03 -18.43 -10.73
N THR A 353 14.16 -17.19 -11.22
CA THR A 353 14.97 -16.87 -12.41
C THR A 353 16.46 -17.03 -12.13
N SER A 354 16.91 -16.64 -10.94
CA SER A 354 18.32 -16.72 -10.55
C SER A 354 18.74 -18.08 -9.98
N GLY A 355 17.78 -18.89 -9.51
CA GLY A 355 18.04 -20.13 -8.78
C GLY A 355 18.64 -19.91 -7.39
N ARG A 356 18.55 -18.69 -6.85
CA ARG A 356 19.14 -18.27 -5.56
C ARG A 356 18.06 -18.14 -4.49
N SER A 357 18.44 -18.38 -3.23
CA SER A 357 17.57 -18.14 -2.08
C SER A 357 17.37 -16.64 -1.84
N LEU A 358 16.38 -16.29 -1.00
CA LEU A 358 16.17 -14.90 -0.60
C LEU A 358 17.40 -14.34 0.14
N SER A 359 18.00 -15.12 1.05
CA SER A 359 19.19 -14.68 1.78
C SER A 359 20.40 -14.45 0.86
N GLU A 360 20.55 -15.24 -0.20
CA GLU A 360 21.59 -15.05 -1.19
C GLU A 360 21.37 -13.77 -2.01
N LEU A 361 20.14 -13.50 -2.44
CA LEU A 361 19.80 -12.27 -3.20
C LEU A 361 20.01 -11.02 -2.34
N VAL A 362 19.59 -11.06 -1.09
CA VAL A 362 19.83 -10.00 -0.11
C VAL A 362 21.32 -9.80 0.15
N GLY A 363 22.14 -10.86 0.13
CA GLY A 363 23.59 -10.73 0.29
C GLY A 363 24.30 -9.84 -0.76
N ALA A 364 23.62 -9.48 -1.85
CA ALA A 364 24.16 -8.57 -2.87
C ALA A 364 24.07 -7.08 -2.49
N ILE A 365 23.34 -6.72 -1.43
CA ILE A 365 23.26 -5.36 -0.90
C ILE A 365 23.84 -5.29 0.51
N THR A 366 24.69 -4.30 0.77
CA THR A 366 25.15 -3.99 2.13
C THR A 366 24.46 -2.72 2.59
N LEU A 367 23.49 -2.87 3.49
CA LEU A 367 22.81 -1.73 4.09
C LEU A 367 23.77 -0.96 4.99
N TYR A 368 23.66 0.36 4.96
CA TYR A 368 24.39 1.23 5.87
C TYR A 368 23.69 1.23 7.24
N PRO A 369 24.44 1.26 8.35
CA PRO A 369 23.85 1.43 9.67
C PRO A 369 23.00 2.70 9.70
N GLN A 370 21.75 2.56 10.13
CA GLN A 370 20.79 3.66 10.18
C GLN A 370 20.17 3.75 11.57
N ILE A 371 20.16 4.96 12.12
CA ILE A 371 19.52 5.25 13.41
C ILE A 371 18.47 6.35 13.16
N MET A 372 17.24 6.07 13.57
CA MET A 372 16.14 7.04 13.53
C MET A 372 15.75 7.43 14.94
N ILE A 373 15.76 8.73 15.24
CA ILE A 373 15.36 9.26 16.55
C ILE A 373 14.19 10.21 16.35
N ASN A 374 13.03 9.83 16.89
CA ASN A 374 11.85 10.69 16.89
C ASN A 374 11.89 11.62 18.10
N VAL A 375 12.13 12.92 17.87
CA VAL A 375 12.13 13.95 18.92
C VAL A 375 10.75 14.60 19.02
N ARG A 376 10.10 14.46 20.18
CA ARG A 376 8.80 15.10 20.42
C ARG A 376 8.97 16.60 20.60
N VAL A 377 8.34 17.38 19.74
CA VAL A 377 8.34 18.85 19.79
C VAL A 377 6.93 19.38 20.06
N GLN A 378 6.82 20.53 20.72
CA GLN A 378 5.53 21.18 20.95
C GLN A 378 4.97 21.80 19.66
N ASN A 379 5.84 22.43 18.87
CA ASN A 379 5.49 23.06 17.60
C ASN A 379 6.50 22.61 16.55
N LYS A 380 6.01 21.99 15.48
CA LYS A 380 6.85 21.66 14.33
C LYS A 380 7.22 22.96 13.61
N ARG A 381 8.52 23.19 13.45
CA ARG A 381 9.08 24.30 12.67
C ARG A 381 9.92 23.72 11.54
N ASP A 382 10.05 24.48 10.47
CA ASP A 382 11.00 24.16 9.42
C ASP A 382 12.42 24.21 10.00
N THR A 383 13.07 23.05 10.05
CA THR A 383 14.40 22.89 10.65
C THR A 383 15.47 23.68 9.89
N ASP A 384 15.25 23.90 8.59
CA ASP A 384 16.19 24.60 7.71
C ASP A 384 16.24 26.11 8.03
N THR A 385 15.25 26.60 8.79
CA THR A 385 15.20 27.99 9.27
C THR A 385 15.91 28.22 10.59
N ILE A 386 16.46 27.17 11.23
CA ILE A 386 17.06 27.25 12.56
C ILE A 386 18.60 27.14 12.43
N PRO A 387 19.37 28.25 12.55
CA PRO A 387 20.79 28.27 12.23
C PRO A 387 21.63 27.23 12.99
N GLY A 388 21.33 27.00 14.27
CA GLY A 388 22.05 26.01 15.08
C GLY A 388 21.84 24.56 14.62
N ILE A 389 20.68 24.25 14.02
CA ILE A 389 20.39 22.92 13.47
C ILE A 389 21.12 22.75 12.13
N VAL A 390 20.99 23.73 11.25
CA VAL A 390 21.65 23.71 9.92
C VAL A 390 23.16 23.52 10.07
N GLU A 391 23.81 24.26 10.98
CA GLU A 391 25.25 24.13 11.21
C GLU A 391 25.63 22.75 11.78
N ALA A 392 24.81 22.19 12.67
CA ALA A 392 25.04 20.85 13.20
C ALA A 392 24.91 19.76 12.12
N VAL A 393 23.93 19.88 11.22
CA VAL A 393 23.76 18.98 10.07
C VAL A 393 24.98 19.06 9.16
N ARG A 394 25.37 20.28 8.74
CA ARG A 394 26.52 20.51 7.87
C ARG A 394 27.79 19.88 8.44
N LYS A 395 28.07 20.11 9.72
CA LYS A 395 29.22 19.53 10.41
C LYS A 395 29.18 18.00 10.42
N ALA A 396 28.03 17.40 10.71
CA ALA A 396 27.87 15.95 10.70
C ALA A 396 28.07 15.36 9.29
N GLU A 397 27.57 16.01 8.24
CA GLU A 397 27.78 15.57 6.85
C GLU A 397 29.25 15.69 6.41
N GLU A 398 29.94 16.74 6.84
CA GLU A 398 31.39 16.91 6.62
C GLU A 398 32.19 15.82 7.33
N ASP A 399 31.88 15.52 8.60
CA ASP A 399 32.53 14.45 9.38
C ASP A 399 32.33 13.07 8.71
N MET A 400 31.19 12.85 8.05
CA MET A 400 30.90 11.60 7.33
C MET A 400 31.56 11.51 5.94
N ALA A 401 32.01 12.63 5.35
CA ALA A 401 32.77 12.68 4.10
C ALA A 401 32.20 11.80 2.96
N GLY A 402 30.87 11.86 2.75
CA GLY A 402 30.18 11.08 1.71
C GLY A 402 29.99 9.58 2.02
N LYS A 403 30.39 9.12 3.21
CA LYS A 403 30.17 7.74 3.71
C LYS A 403 28.93 7.62 4.59
N GLY A 404 28.10 8.66 4.62
CA GLY A 404 26.90 8.72 5.43
C GLY A 404 26.07 9.95 5.06
N ARG A 405 24.91 10.08 5.68
CA ARG A 405 23.97 11.17 5.43
C ARG A 405 23.16 11.50 6.67
N VAL A 406 22.73 12.75 6.79
CA VAL A 406 21.76 13.17 7.80
C VAL A 406 20.43 13.42 7.10
N LEU A 407 19.32 13.15 7.80
CA LEU A 407 17.99 13.55 7.38
C LEU A 407 17.23 14.09 8.60
N LEU A 408 16.79 15.34 8.51
CA LEU A 408 15.90 15.97 9.49
C LEU A 408 14.56 16.27 8.81
N ARG A 409 13.45 16.08 9.53
CA ARG A 409 12.09 16.30 9.02
C ARG A 409 11.05 16.49 10.11
#